data_AF-A0A4Y3VFV5-F1
#
_entry.id   AF-A0A4Y3VFV5-F1
#
_cell.length_a   1.000
_cell.length_b   1.000
_cell.length_c   1.000
_cell.angle_alpha   90.00
_cell.angle_beta   90.00
_cell.angle_gamma   90.00
#
_symmetry.space_group_name_H-M   'P 1'
#
loop_
_entity.id
_entity.type
_entity.pdbx_description
1 polymer ?
#
loop_
_entity_poly.entity_id
_entity_poly.type
_entity_poly.pdbx_seq_one_letter_code
_entity_poly.pdbx_strand_id
1 'polypeptide(L)'
;MNPAPRPALRVALLGVAVTLLGYALFAGWLGVHAHGYVTARDRATATASGVVVEDGIGDEGDIRVRWSDAAGHVHVQRFGIYDTDRYVEGERFPVAYDPAASAPRGFPADPEETAAEDDLLVPVFLAGVVALSLLCVWAWRGLRFRLTTRRPGHAMTATVRTVERLVALARETTTTWLVLTGPDGEGGTTTRWQRVMWHPALDDCSGPIPVTVRGYGRRRRPVVVELADGTRLVPLGRLRDHRPAGELLDADEAVRPGPRDYFVLPAGAVPRPARPGWRPGALTAAYGTGAGIVLAFLMAEGTPTSVVGFALALGTLSASVWALSAPQPQP
;
A
#
# COMPACT_ATOMS: atom_id res chain seq x y z
N MET A 1 11.88 -32.84 4.97
CA MET A 1 12.31 -31.85 5.98
C MET A 1 11.78 -30.50 5.50
N ASN A 2 10.74 -29.95 6.14
CA ASN A 2 10.11 -28.72 5.65
C ASN A 2 11.11 -27.56 5.74
N PRO A 3 11.46 -26.89 4.63
CA PRO A 3 12.33 -25.73 4.69
C PRO A 3 11.62 -24.65 5.50
N ALA A 4 12.25 -24.22 6.60
CA ALA A 4 11.73 -23.12 7.40
C ALA A 4 11.50 -21.90 6.47
N PRO A 5 10.35 -21.22 6.56
CA PRO A 5 10.08 -20.06 5.72
C PRO A 5 11.16 -19.00 5.97
N ARG A 6 11.85 -18.58 4.90
CA ARG A 6 12.97 -17.65 4.95
C ARG A 6 12.58 -16.34 5.67
N PRO A 7 13.51 -15.72 6.40
CA PRO A 7 13.25 -14.52 7.22
C PRO A 7 12.62 -13.36 6.43
N ALA A 8 12.92 -13.22 5.14
CA ALA A 8 12.36 -12.17 4.29
C ALA A 8 10.82 -12.21 4.17
N LEU A 9 10.21 -13.40 4.06
CA LEU A 9 8.75 -13.53 4.01
C LEU A 9 8.11 -13.14 5.36
N ARG A 10 8.75 -13.52 6.47
CA ARG A 10 8.30 -13.14 7.82
C ARG A 10 8.37 -11.64 8.04
N VAL A 11 9.46 -11.00 7.59
CA VAL A 11 9.63 -9.54 7.67
C VAL A 11 8.60 -8.83 6.79
N ALA A 12 8.34 -9.32 5.58
CA ALA A 12 7.32 -8.74 4.70
C ALA A 12 5.90 -8.86 5.28
N LEU A 13 5.54 -10.05 5.78
CA LEU A 13 4.24 -10.27 6.44
C LEU A 13 4.10 -9.45 7.73
N LEU A 14 5.16 -9.34 8.52
CA LEU A 14 5.19 -8.49 9.71
C LEU A 14 5.02 -7.02 9.33
N GLY A 15 5.72 -6.54 8.30
CA GLY A 15 5.57 -5.19 7.79
C GLY A 15 4.13 -4.89 7.38
N VAL A 16 3.52 -5.77 6.57
CA VAL A 16 2.11 -5.65 6.19
C VAL A 16 1.19 -5.65 7.41
N ALA A 17 1.40 -6.55 8.37
CA ALA A 17 0.59 -6.65 9.58
C ALA A 17 0.70 -5.39 10.46
N VAL A 18 1.91 -4.87 10.68
CA VAL A 18 2.15 -3.64 11.45
C VAL A 18 1.49 -2.45 10.77
N THR A 19 1.60 -2.35 9.44
CA THR A 19 0.97 -1.29 8.67
C THR A 19 -0.56 -1.34 8.74
N LEU A 20 -1.16 -2.54 8.58
CA LEU A 20 -2.61 -2.72 8.71
C LEU A 20 -3.11 -2.43 10.14
N LEU A 21 -2.35 -2.84 11.16
CA LEU A 21 -2.68 -2.56 12.56
C LEU A 21 -2.59 -1.07 12.86
N GLY A 22 -1.51 -0.40 12.44
CA GLY A 22 -1.35 1.05 12.60
C GLY A 22 -2.48 1.82 11.92
N TYR A 23 -2.87 1.40 10.71
CA TYR A 23 -4.02 1.95 10.02
C TYR A 23 -5.33 1.74 10.80
N ALA A 24 -5.60 0.53 11.30
CA ALA A 24 -6.81 0.24 12.05
C ALA A 24 -6.91 1.05 13.34
N LEU A 25 -5.78 1.23 14.05
CA LEU A 25 -5.71 2.06 15.25
C LEU A 25 -5.94 3.53 14.92
N PHE A 26 -5.35 4.04 13.84
CA PHE A 26 -5.54 5.43 13.39
C PHE A 26 -6.99 5.70 12.98
N ALA A 27 -7.60 4.81 12.20
CA ALA A 27 -9.00 4.90 11.82
C ALA A 27 -9.93 4.81 13.04
N GLY A 28 -9.63 3.93 14.00
CA GLY A 28 -10.37 3.84 15.25
C GLY A 28 -10.26 5.11 16.09
N TRP A 29 -9.06 5.69 16.19
CA TRP A 29 -8.84 6.95 16.89
C TRP A 29 -9.61 8.11 16.24
N LEU A 30 -9.58 8.22 14.90
CA LEU A 30 -10.37 9.19 14.14
C LEU A 30 -11.87 8.99 14.34
N GLY A 31 -12.36 7.75 14.29
CA GLY A 31 -13.77 7.44 14.52
C GLY A 31 -14.24 7.84 15.91
N VAL A 32 -13.41 7.61 16.94
CA VAL A 32 -13.70 8.07 18.31
C VAL A 32 -13.75 9.59 18.40
N HIS A 33 -12.84 10.30 17.71
CA HIS A 33 -12.80 11.77 17.71
C HIS A 33 -13.98 12.37 16.95
N ALA A 34 -14.31 11.81 15.77
CA ALA A 34 -15.48 12.20 14.98
C ALA A 34 -16.78 11.96 15.76
N HIS A 35 -16.93 10.79 16.40
CA HIS A 35 -18.10 10.52 17.23
C HIS A 35 -18.20 11.47 18.43
N GLY A 36 -17.08 11.74 19.10
CA GLY A 36 -17.02 12.71 20.19
C GLY A 36 -17.37 14.13 19.74
N TYR A 37 -16.89 14.54 18.57
CA TYR A 37 -17.20 15.83 17.95
C TYR A 37 -18.70 15.95 17.65
N VAL A 38 -19.27 15.00 16.89
CA VAL A 38 -20.70 14.99 16.53
C VAL A 38 -21.57 14.98 17.78
N THR A 39 -21.26 14.12 18.75
CA THR A 39 -22.02 14.05 20.00
C THR A 39 -21.97 15.36 20.78
N ALA A 40 -20.82 16.03 20.82
CA ALA A 40 -20.69 17.32 21.49
C ALA A 40 -21.40 18.45 20.72
N ARG A 41 -21.36 18.40 19.38
CA ARG A 41 -22.07 19.33 18.50
C ARG A 41 -23.59 19.20 18.62
N ASP A 42 -24.11 17.97 18.72
CA ASP A 42 -25.54 17.69 18.88
C ASP A 42 -26.08 18.20 20.22
N ARG A 43 -25.25 18.22 21.27
CA ARG A 43 -25.58 18.82 22.57
C ARG A 43 -25.47 20.34 22.59
N ALA A 44 -24.78 20.93 21.61
CA ALA A 44 -24.56 22.36 21.49
C ALA A 44 -25.84 23.08 21.02
N THR A 45 -26.81 23.19 21.94
CA THR A 45 -28.17 23.67 21.71
C THR A 45 -28.33 25.17 21.96
N ALA A 46 -27.42 25.79 22.72
CA ALA A 46 -27.40 27.22 22.94
C ALA A 46 -26.51 27.93 21.92
N THR A 47 -26.84 29.18 21.58
CA THR A 47 -26.03 30.00 20.68
C THR A 47 -25.56 31.27 21.38
N ALA A 48 -24.36 31.72 21.02
CA ALA A 48 -23.73 32.96 21.46
C ALA A 48 -23.18 33.71 20.24
N SER A 49 -23.19 35.04 20.31
CA SER A 49 -22.50 35.87 19.31
C SER A 49 -21.04 36.01 19.75
N GLY A 50 -20.14 35.33 19.04
CA GLY A 50 -18.71 35.57 19.13
C GLY A 50 -18.27 36.76 18.28
N VAL A 51 -17.05 37.22 18.51
CA VAL A 51 -16.36 38.24 17.71
C VAL A 51 -15.01 37.67 17.27
N VAL A 52 -14.70 37.78 15.98
CA VAL A 52 -13.40 37.41 15.43
C VAL A 52 -12.35 38.39 15.96
N VAL A 53 -11.31 37.87 16.61
CA VAL A 53 -10.26 38.67 17.25
C VAL A 53 -8.95 38.65 16.46
N GLU A 54 -8.79 37.61 15.65
CA GLU A 54 -7.66 37.41 14.77
C GLU A 54 -8.26 36.68 13.58
N ASP A 55 -8.29 37.35 12.43
CA ASP A 55 -8.50 36.68 11.17
C ASP A 55 -7.15 36.04 10.82
N GLY A 56 -7.11 34.72 10.63
CA GLY A 56 -5.86 34.01 10.31
C GLY A 56 -5.35 34.32 8.90
N ILE A 57 -5.51 35.56 8.41
CA ILE A 57 -5.12 35.98 7.06
C ILE A 57 -3.60 35.86 6.93
N GLY A 58 -3.16 34.70 6.42
CA GLY A 58 -1.76 34.34 6.25
C GLY A 58 -1.31 33.08 7.01
N ASP A 59 -2.04 32.66 8.04
CA ASP A 59 -1.79 31.43 8.82
C ASP A 59 -3.03 30.51 8.73
N GLU A 60 -3.01 29.62 7.74
CA GLU A 60 -3.78 28.36 7.63
C GLU A 60 -5.22 28.37 8.19
N GLY A 61 -6.19 28.80 7.37
CA GLY A 61 -7.59 28.31 7.39
C GLY A 61 -8.44 28.60 8.63
N ASP A 62 -7.89 29.23 9.67
CA ASP A 62 -8.51 29.26 10.98
C ASP A 62 -8.71 30.69 11.50
N ILE A 63 -9.84 30.92 12.19
CA ILE A 63 -10.13 32.17 12.89
C ILE A 63 -10.13 31.97 14.39
N ARG A 64 -9.72 33.00 15.15
CA ARG A 64 -9.90 33.00 16.61
C ARG A 64 -11.10 33.85 16.98
N VAL A 65 -12.06 33.21 17.62
CA VAL A 65 -13.31 33.84 18.02
C VAL A 65 -13.36 33.93 19.54
N ARG A 66 -13.58 35.15 20.03
CA ARG A 66 -13.91 35.41 21.43
C ARG A 66 -15.42 35.44 21.59
N TRP A 67 -15.96 34.64 22.48
CA TRP A 67 -17.39 34.56 22.74
C TRP A 67 -17.65 34.46 24.25
N SER A 68 -18.89 34.70 24.68
CA SER A 68 -19.28 34.59 26.09
C SER A 68 -20.42 33.59 26.23
N ASP A 69 -20.34 32.74 27.25
CA ASP A 69 -21.42 31.80 27.57
C ASP A 69 -22.56 32.49 28.34
N ALA A 70 -23.65 31.76 28.59
CA ALA A 70 -24.80 32.26 29.34
C ALA A 70 -24.47 32.65 30.80
N ALA A 71 -23.36 32.14 31.36
CA ALA A 71 -22.88 32.51 32.69
C ALA A 71 -21.98 33.76 32.65
N GLY A 72 -21.71 34.32 31.47
CA GLY A 72 -20.86 35.49 31.26
C GLY A 72 -19.36 35.17 31.26
N HIS A 73 -18.95 33.91 31.23
CA HIS A 73 -17.53 33.57 31.08
C HIS A 73 -17.10 33.79 29.64
N VAL A 74 -15.95 34.43 29.48
CA VAL A 74 -15.36 34.72 28.17
C VAL A 74 -14.45 33.56 27.77
N HIS A 75 -14.67 33.07 26.55
CA HIS A 75 -13.91 32.00 25.92
C HIS A 75 -13.24 32.53 24.66
N VAL A 76 -12.02 32.06 24.37
CA VAL A 76 -11.33 32.31 23.10
C VAL A 76 -11.00 30.96 22.50
N GLN A 77 -11.51 30.70 21.30
CA GLN A 77 -11.37 29.41 20.63
C GLN A 77 -11.03 29.60 19.16
N ARG A 78 -10.23 28.67 18.64
CA ARG A 78 -9.88 28.57 17.23
C ARG A 78 -10.93 27.73 16.49
N PHE A 79 -11.40 28.22 15.35
CA PHE A 79 -12.35 27.56 14.46
C PHE A 79 -11.73 27.48 13.08
N GLY A 80 -11.70 26.28 12.49
CA GLY A 80 -11.40 26.15 11.07
C GLY A 80 -12.58 26.58 10.23
N ILE A 81 -12.29 27.30 9.15
CA ILE A 81 -13.26 27.83 8.21
C ILE A 81 -12.81 27.60 6.77
N TYR A 82 -13.74 27.20 5.90
CA TYR A 82 -13.40 27.02 4.48
C TYR A 82 -13.29 28.32 3.69
N ASP A 83 -14.02 29.36 4.11
CA ASP A 83 -14.04 30.66 3.45
C ASP A 83 -13.43 31.72 4.38
N THR A 84 -12.09 31.83 4.34
CA THR A 84 -11.34 32.78 5.18
C THR A 84 -11.67 34.24 4.89
N ASP A 85 -12.21 34.54 3.70
CA ASP A 85 -12.58 35.89 3.31
C ASP A 85 -13.99 36.27 3.82
N ARG A 86 -14.79 35.29 4.26
CA ARG A 86 -16.14 35.50 4.80
C ARG A 86 -16.16 36.07 6.22
N TYR A 87 -15.11 35.86 7.01
CA TYR A 87 -15.04 36.25 8.41
C TYR A 87 -13.78 37.06 8.70
N VAL A 88 -13.91 38.39 8.75
CA VAL A 88 -12.79 39.31 9.02
C VAL A 88 -12.71 39.72 10.49
N GLU A 89 -11.55 40.22 10.93
CA GLU A 89 -11.36 40.68 12.30
C GLU A 89 -12.43 41.71 12.70
N GLY A 90 -13.02 41.53 13.89
CA GLY A 90 -14.07 42.36 14.44
C GLY A 90 -15.49 41.96 14.03
N GLU A 91 -15.66 41.05 13.06
CA GLU A 91 -17.00 40.57 12.69
C GLU A 91 -17.59 39.60 13.72
N ARG A 92 -18.93 39.49 13.66
CA ARG A 92 -19.67 38.57 14.52
C ARG A 92 -19.63 37.17 13.92
N PHE A 93 -19.25 36.21 14.75
CA PHE A 93 -19.24 34.79 14.39
C PHE A 93 -20.21 34.03 15.29
N PRO A 94 -21.23 33.33 14.74
CA PRO A 94 -22.22 32.65 15.55
C PRO A 94 -21.66 31.32 16.11
N VAL A 95 -21.64 31.19 17.43
CA VAL A 95 -21.08 30.02 18.14
C VAL A 95 -22.20 29.24 18.80
N ALA A 96 -22.30 27.95 18.52
CA ALA A 96 -23.13 27.00 19.25
C ALA A 96 -22.33 26.36 20.39
N TYR A 97 -22.93 26.15 21.56
CA TYR A 97 -22.28 25.49 22.70
C TYR A 97 -23.29 24.73 23.57
N ASP A 98 -22.80 23.77 24.35
CA ASP A 98 -23.60 23.04 25.35
C ASP A 98 -23.62 23.84 26.66
N PRO A 99 -24.77 24.42 27.07
CA PRO A 99 -24.85 25.22 28.29
C PRO A 99 -24.76 24.37 29.57
N ALA A 100 -24.97 23.05 29.48
CA ALA A 100 -24.87 22.14 30.61
C ALA A 100 -23.44 21.61 30.84
N ALA A 101 -22.52 21.88 29.91
CA ALA A 101 -21.14 21.46 30.03
C ALA A 101 -20.39 22.30 31.08
N SER A 102 -19.66 21.64 31.99
CA SER A 102 -18.83 22.32 33.00
C SER A 102 -17.65 23.10 32.40
N ALA A 103 -17.25 22.75 31.18
CA ALA A 103 -16.27 23.45 30.36
C ALA A 103 -16.85 23.57 28.94
N PRO A 104 -17.59 24.66 28.64
CA PRO A 104 -18.25 24.84 27.36
C PRO A 104 -17.24 24.84 26.21
N ARG A 105 -17.50 24.05 25.18
CA ARG A 105 -16.78 24.10 23.90
C ARG A 105 -17.70 24.70 22.85
N GLY A 106 -17.18 25.66 22.09
CA GLY A 106 -17.88 26.28 20.98
C GLY A 106 -17.75 25.48 19.70
N PHE A 107 -18.78 25.56 18.87
CA PHE A 107 -18.89 25.01 17.52
C PHE A 107 -19.44 26.08 16.57
N PRO A 108 -19.11 26.05 15.26
CA PRO A 108 -19.77 26.92 14.30
C PRO A 108 -21.28 26.66 14.31
N ALA A 109 -22.08 27.71 14.51
CA ALA A 109 -23.53 27.63 14.42
C ALA A 109 -24.03 27.78 12.96
N ASP A 110 -23.18 28.26 12.07
CA ASP A 110 -23.44 28.33 10.64
C ASP A 110 -23.46 26.90 10.03
N PRO A 111 -24.58 26.45 9.44
CA PRO A 111 -24.67 25.13 8.81
C PRO A 111 -23.84 25.00 7.53
N GLU A 112 -23.38 26.10 6.95
CA GLU A 112 -22.48 26.07 5.79
C GLU A 112 -21.02 25.82 6.19
N GLU A 113 -20.68 26.01 7.48
CA GLU A 113 -19.32 25.82 7.98
C GLU A 113 -19.07 24.36 8.41
N THR A 114 -18.38 23.63 7.54
CA THR A 114 -18.17 22.18 7.66
C THR A 114 -16.71 21.79 7.86
N ALA A 115 -15.78 22.75 7.89
CA ALA A 115 -14.33 22.50 7.93
C ALA A 115 -13.91 21.51 9.03
N ALA A 116 -14.41 21.70 10.26
CA ALA A 116 -14.07 20.83 11.39
C ALA A 116 -14.65 19.40 11.28
N GLU A 117 -15.76 19.22 10.58
CA GLU A 117 -16.35 17.90 10.34
C GLU A 117 -15.61 17.19 9.20
N ASP A 118 -15.34 17.90 8.11
CA ASP A 118 -14.66 17.37 6.93
C ASP A 118 -13.20 17.01 7.22
N ASP A 119 -12.49 17.76 8.06
CA ASP A 119 -11.13 17.43 8.52
C ASP A 119 -11.04 16.06 9.21
N LEU A 120 -12.14 15.61 9.81
CA LEU A 120 -12.23 14.31 10.46
C LEU A 120 -12.70 13.22 9.49
N LEU A 121 -13.64 13.54 8.59
CA LEU A 121 -14.28 12.57 7.70
C LEU A 121 -13.49 12.29 6.41
N VAL A 122 -12.94 13.32 5.77
CA VAL A 122 -12.26 13.21 4.47
C VAL A 122 -11.07 12.24 4.53
N PRO A 123 -10.17 12.30 5.54
CA PRO A 123 -9.08 11.34 5.65
C PRO A 123 -9.57 9.91 5.81
N VAL A 124 -10.61 9.68 6.63
CA VAL A 124 -11.19 8.33 6.84
C VAL A 124 -11.80 7.80 5.55
N PHE A 125 -12.52 8.63 4.80
CA PHE A 125 -13.13 8.24 3.53
C PHE A 125 -12.06 7.89 2.50
N LEU A 126 -11.07 8.76 2.28
CA LEU A 126 -9.99 8.54 1.32
C LEU A 126 -9.21 7.26 1.63
N ALA A 127 -8.90 7.08 2.92
CA ALA A 127 -8.26 5.89 3.45
C ALA A 127 -9.09 4.62 3.17
N GLY A 128 -10.40 4.68 3.42
CA GLY A 128 -11.35 3.61 3.12
C GLY A 128 -11.39 3.25 1.64
N VAL A 129 -11.39 4.23 0.74
CA VAL A 129 -11.36 4.03 -0.72
C VAL A 129 -10.08 3.32 -1.15
N VAL A 130 -8.91 3.71 -0.62
CA VAL A 130 -7.63 3.07 -0.94
C VAL A 130 -7.61 1.62 -0.42
N ALA A 131 -8.02 1.40 0.82
CA ALA A 131 -8.07 0.06 1.43
C ALA A 131 -9.01 -0.87 0.63
N LEU A 132 -10.22 -0.40 0.30
CA LEU A 132 -11.18 -1.14 -0.49
C LEU A 132 -10.64 -1.49 -1.88
N SER A 133 -9.97 -0.54 -2.55
CA SER A 133 -9.37 -0.76 -3.85
C SER A 133 -8.29 -1.85 -3.80
N LEU A 134 -7.42 -1.82 -2.79
CA LEU A 134 -6.40 -2.85 -2.57
C LEU A 134 -7.02 -4.22 -2.29
N LEU A 135 -8.04 -4.29 -1.42
CA LEU A 135 -8.77 -5.52 -1.12
C LEU A 135 -9.42 -6.09 -2.39
N CYS A 136 -10.07 -5.26 -3.20
CA CYS A 136 -10.68 -5.66 -4.46
C CYS A 136 -9.63 -6.24 -5.43
N VAL A 137 -8.45 -5.62 -5.55
CA VAL A 137 -7.37 -6.14 -6.40
C VAL A 137 -6.89 -7.51 -5.93
N TRP A 138 -6.68 -7.69 -4.62
CA TRP A 138 -6.25 -8.97 -4.05
C TRP A 138 -7.33 -10.05 -4.14
N ALA A 139 -8.58 -9.72 -3.82
CA ALA A 139 -9.73 -10.61 -3.94
C ALA A 139 -9.92 -11.07 -5.38
N TRP A 140 -9.87 -10.13 -6.34
CA TRP A 140 -9.94 -10.44 -7.76
C TRP A 140 -8.81 -11.35 -8.24
N ARG A 141 -7.58 -11.08 -7.78
CA ARG A 141 -6.40 -11.90 -8.10
C ARG A 141 -6.52 -13.30 -7.51
N GLY A 142 -6.94 -13.43 -6.25
CA GLY A 142 -7.19 -14.70 -5.57
C GLY A 142 -8.32 -15.49 -6.23
N LEU A 143 -9.42 -14.83 -6.59
CA LEU A 143 -10.53 -15.42 -7.34
C LEU A 143 -10.06 -15.93 -8.71
N ARG A 144 -9.31 -15.12 -9.46
CA ARG A 144 -8.74 -15.54 -10.75
C ARG A 144 -7.81 -16.74 -10.60
N PHE A 145 -6.97 -16.76 -9.58
CA PHE A 145 -6.12 -17.90 -9.27
C PHE A 145 -6.94 -19.17 -8.97
N ARG A 146 -7.95 -19.07 -8.10
CA ARG A 146 -8.88 -20.18 -7.80
C ARG A 146 -9.64 -20.68 -9.02
N LEU A 147 -10.13 -19.78 -9.87
CA LEU A 147 -10.83 -20.15 -11.10
C LEU A 147 -9.90 -20.79 -12.14
N THR A 148 -8.63 -20.37 -12.18
CA THR A 148 -7.65 -20.92 -13.14
C THR A 148 -7.14 -22.28 -12.69
N THR A 149 -6.98 -22.50 -11.38
CA THR A 149 -6.57 -23.80 -10.80
C THR A 149 -7.61 -24.90 -10.97
N ARG A 150 -8.89 -24.56 -11.15
CA ARG A 150 -9.95 -25.54 -11.45
C ARG A 150 -9.97 -26.01 -12.91
N ARG A 151 -9.18 -25.38 -13.79
CA ARG A 151 -9.16 -25.74 -15.21
C ARG A 151 -8.34 -27.00 -15.48
N PRO A 152 -8.57 -27.66 -16.62
CA PRO A 152 -7.73 -28.77 -17.09
C PRO A 152 -6.26 -28.36 -17.11
N GLY A 153 -5.42 -29.27 -16.61
CA GLY A 153 -3.97 -29.14 -16.64
C GLY A 153 -3.40 -29.75 -17.92
N HIS A 154 -2.34 -29.14 -18.43
CA HIS A 154 -1.57 -29.64 -19.56
C HIS A 154 -0.15 -29.89 -19.10
N ALA A 155 0.39 -31.07 -19.40
CA ALA A 155 1.78 -31.38 -19.09
C ALA A 155 2.72 -30.53 -19.96
N MET A 156 3.68 -29.86 -19.33
CA MET A 156 4.70 -29.04 -19.97
C MET A 156 6.03 -29.18 -19.22
N THR A 157 7.10 -28.66 -19.80
CA THR A 157 8.35 -28.42 -19.09
C THR A 157 8.50 -26.93 -18.80
N ALA A 158 8.99 -26.58 -17.62
CA ALA A 158 9.31 -25.21 -17.27
C ALA A 158 10.81 -25.07 -17.02
N THR A 159 11.38 -23.96 -17.45
CA THR A 159 12.73 -23.55 -17.04
C THR A 159 12.61 -22.26 -16.26
N VAL A 160 13.11 -22.24 -15.03
CA VAL A 160 13.11 -21.04 -14.20
C VAL A 160 14.17 -20.09 -14.72
N ARG A 161 13.78 -18.84 -14.98
CA ARG A 161 14.69 -17.76 -15.35
C ARG A 161 14.50 -16.60 -14.37
N THR A 162 15.61 -16.12 -13.85
CA THR A 162 15.65 -14.88 -13.10
C THR A 162 15.99 -13.75 -14.07
N VAL A 163 15.22 -12.69 -14.00
CA VAL A 163 15.37 -11.50 -14.83
C VAL A 163 15.69 -10.33 -13.93
N GLU A 164 16.71 -9.56 -14.28
CA GLU A 164 16.95 -8.25 -13.68
C GLU A 164 16.34 -7.16 -14.56
N ARG A 165 15.52 -6.29 -13.94
CA ARG A 165 14.95 -5.12 -14.61
C ARG A 165 15.43 -3.84 -13.93
N LEU A 166 16.05 -2.97 -14.73
CA LEU A 166 16.25 -1.56 -14.40
C LEU A 166 14.92 -0.83 -14.57
N VAL A 167 14.39 -0.28 -13.48
CA VAL A 167 13.25 0.64 -13.52
C VAL A 167 13.82 2.05 -13.34
N ALA A 168 13.39 3.01 -14.17
CA ALA A 168 14.01 4.34 -14.30
C ALA A 168 14.15 5.14 -12.98
N LEU A 169 13.43 4.77 -11.93
CA LEU A 169 13.47 5.40 -10.60
C LEU A 169 13.73 4.39 -9.45
N ALA A 170 13.90 3.09 -9.73
CA ALA A 170 14.10 2.08 -8.72
C ALA A 170 15.22 1.11 -9.12
N ARG A 171 16.16 0.89 -8.19
CA ARG A 171 17.23 -0.12 -8.27
C ARG A 171 16.68 -1.48 -8.75
N GLU A 172 17.55 -2.23 -9.43
CA GLU A 172 17.36 -3.59 -9.96
C GLU A 172 16.28 -4.38 -9.21
N THR A 173 15.16 -4.62 -9.87
CA THR A 173 14.14 -5.53 -9.37
C THR A 173 14.31 -6.87 -10.07
N THR A 174 14.72 -7.86 -9.28
CA THR A 174 14.84 -9.24 -9.73
C THR A 174 13.45 -9.87 -9.81
N THR A 175 13.06 -10.38 -10.97
CA THR A 175 11.74 -10.99 -11.21
C THR A 175 11.88 -12.44 -11.66
N THR A 176 10.98 -13.30 -11.19
CA THR A 176 10.98 -14.71 -11.54
C THR A 176 10.05 -14.98 -12.74
N TRP A 177 10.63 -15.57 -13.78
CA TRP A 177 9.94 -15.97 -14.99
C TRP A 177 10.07 -17.48 -15.21
N LEU A 178 9.02 -18.05 -15.78
CA LEU A 178 9.01 -19.42 -16.26
C LEU A 178 8.97 -19.40 -17.78
N VAL A 179 9.93 -20.09 -18.39
CA VAL A 179 9.91 -20.46 -19.80
C VAL A 179 9.18 -21.79 -19.88
N LEU A 180 7.96 -21.78 -20.39
CA LEU A 180 7.12 -22.95 -20.53
C LEU A 180 7.28 -23.49 -21.95
N THR A 181 7.70 -24.74 -22.06
CA THR A 181 7.84 -25.46 -23.32
C THR A 181 6.89 -26.65 -23.32
N GLY A 182 6.10 -26.80 -24.37
CA GLY A 182 5.21 -27.95 -24.50
C GLY A 182 4.85 -28.27 -25.94
N PRO A 183 4.29 -29.46 -26.19
CA PRO A 183 3.87 -29.88 -27.51
C PRO A 183 2.76 -28.96 -28.02
N ASP A 184 2.91 -28.46 -29.24
CA ASP A 184 1.85 -27.81 -29.99
C ASP A 184 0.99 -28.87 -30.68
N GLY A 185 -0.30 -28.57 -30.87
CA GLY A 185 -1.26 -29.50 -31.49
C GLY A 185 -0.90 -29.90 -32.93
N GLU A 186 0.05 -29.21 -33.56
CA GLU A 186 0.51 -29.42 -34.94
C GLU A 186 1.96 -29.96 -35.03
N GLY A 187 2.48 -30.57 -33.96
CA GLY A 187 3.81 -31.20 -33.97
C GLY A 187 4.99 -30.24 -33.77
N GLY A 188 4.74 -28.95 -33.54
CA GLY A 188 5.74 -27.97 -33.12
C GLY A 188 5.95 -27.94 -31.60
N THR A 189 7.02 -27.30 -31.13
CA THR A 189 7.18 -26.93 -29.71
C THR A 189 6.80 -25.48 -29.50
N THR A 190 5.86 -25.20 -28.61
CA THR A 190 5.54 -23.80 -28.23
C THR A 190 6.36 -23.39 -27.02
N THR A 191 7.00 -22.21 -27.13
CA THR A 191 7.67 -21.55 -26.01
C THR A 191 6.83 -20.37 -25.56
N ARG A 192 6.47 -20.34 -24.28
CA ARG A 192 5.71 -19.26 -23.66
C ARG A 192 6.38 -18.76 -22.40
N TRP A 193 6.19 -17.48 -22.09
CA TRP A 193 6.79 -16.82 -20.93
C TRP A 193 5.70 -16.41 -19.94
N GLN A 194 5.81 -16.88 -18.70
CA GLN A 194 4.92 -16.51 -17.62
C GLN A 194 5.72 -15.98 -16.44
N ARG A 195 5.50 -14.73 -16.07
CA ARG A 195 6.03 -14.20 -14.80
C ARG A 195 5.24 -14.79 -13.66
N VAL A 196 5.91 -15.17 -12.59
CA VAL A 196 5.29 -15.76 -11.39
C VAL A 196 5.78 -15.03 -10.15
N MET A 197 4.95 -15.00 -9.12
CA MET A 197 5.40 -14.61 -7.79
C MET A 197 6.47 -15.61 -7.35
N TRP A 198 7.58 -15.12 -6.81
CA TRP A 198 8.64 -15.98 -6.29
C TRP A 198 8.08 -16.96 -5.26
N HIS A 199 8.57 -18.21 -5.31
CA HIS A 199 8.21 -19.28 -4.39
C HIS A 199 9.47 -20.08 -4.04
N PRO A 200 9.69 -20.46 -2.76
CA PRO A 200 10.91 -21.15 -2.34
C PRO A 200 11.13 -22.49 -3.07
N ALA A 201 10.06 -23.19 -3.45
CA ALA A 201 10.16 -24.44 -4.23
C ALA A 201 10.86 -24.27 -5.59
N LEU A 202 10.98 -23.05 -6.11
CA LEU A 202 11.70 -22.77 -7.34
C LEU A 202 13.21 -22.67 -7.14
N ASP A 203 13.69 -22.52 -5.91
CA ASP A 203 15.12 -22.33 -5.66
C ASP A 203 15.91 -23.64 -5.79
N ASP A 204 15.27 -24.78 -5.55
CA ASP A 204 15.87 -26.11 -5.65
C ASP A 204 15.77 -26.69 -7.08
N CYS A 205 15.13 -25.97 -8.00
CA CYS A 205 14.92 -26.41 -9.36
C CYS A 205 16.08 -25.96 -10.27
N SER A 206 16.96 -26.90 -10.64
CA SER A 206 17.98 -26.71 -11.67
C SER A 206 17.54 -27.36 -12.99
N GLY A 207 17.51 -26.59 -14.08
CA GLY A 207 17.19 -27.10 -15.42
C GLY A 207 15.69 -27.22 -15.72
N PRO A 208 15.32 -27.94 -16.80
CA PRO A 208 13.93 -28.16 -17.18
C PRO A 208 13.21 -29.04 -16.16
N ILE A 209 12.11 -28.54 -15.59
CA ILE A 209 11.28 -29.25 -14.61
C ILE A 209 9.92 -29.62 -15.23
N PRO A 210 9.40 -30.83 -14.98
CA PRO A 210 8.05 -31.18 -15.40
C PRO A 210 7.04 -30.38 -14.58
N VAL A 211 6.06 -29.78 -15.27
CA VAL A 211 5.01 -28.97 -14.67
C VAL A 211 3.66 -29.26 -15.30
N THR A 212 2.60 -28.98 -14.54
CA THR A 212 1.23 -28.97 -15.05
C THR A 212 0.76 -27.52 -15.20
N VAL A 213 0.45 -27.10 -16.42
CA VAL A 213 -0.04 -25.75 -16.71
C VAL A 213 -1.55 -25.76 -16.83
N ARG A 214 -2.23 -25.02 -15.94
CA ARG A 214 -3.68 -24.92 -15.90
C ARG A 214 -4.19 -23.65 -16.58
N GLY A 215 -5.27 -23.81 -17.34
CA GLY A 215 -5.87 -22.71 -18.10
C GLY A 215 -5.12 -22.36 -19.39
N TYR A 216 -4.26 -23.26 -19.86
CA TYR A 216 -3.63 -23.20 -21.18
C TYR A 216 -4.70 -23.21 -22.30
N GLY A 217 -4.39 -22.59 -23.46
CA GLY A 217 -5.30 -22.52 -24.63
C GLY A 217 -6.07 -21.20 -24.81
N ARG A 218 -6.15 -20.32 -23.78
CA ARG A 218 -6.68 -18.96 -23.96
C ARG A 218 -5.55 -17.95 -24.11
N ARG A 219 -5.31 -17.50 -25.36
CA ARG A 219 -4.29 -16.47 -25.66
C ARG A 219 -4.41 -15.28 -24.72
N ARG A 220 -3.27 -14.77 -24.23
CA ARG A 220 -3.14 -13.56 -23.39
C ARG A 220 -3.83 -13.61 -22.01
N ARG A 221 -4.14 -14.78 -21.46
CA ARG A 221 -4.59 -14.93 -20.06
C ARG A 221 -3.46 -15.43 -19.15
N PRO A 222 -3.46 -15.08 -17.84
CA PRO A 222 -2.56 -15.70 -16.88
C PRO A 222 -2.83 -17.21 -16.80
N VAL A 223 -1.76 -18.00 -16.70
CA VAL A 223 -1.84 -19.45 -16.45
C VAL A 223 -1.30 -19.76 -15.06
N VAL A 224 -1.84 -20.79 -14.42
CA VAL A 224 -1.30 -21.26 -13.14
C VAL A 224 -0.40 -22.45 -13.43
N VAL A 225 0.83 -22.39 -12.93
CA VAL A 225 1.80 -23.48 -13.07
C VAL A 225 1.83 -24.25 -11.76
N GLU A 226 1.58 -25.55 -11.85
CA GLU A 226 1.63 -26.50 -10.74
C GLU A 226 2.89 -27.35 -10.91
N LEU A 227 3.75 -27.33 -9.88
CA LEU A 227 4.96 -28.13 -9.79
C LEU A 227 4.61 -29.60 -9.46
N ALA A 228 5.58 -30.51 -9.60
CA ALA A 228 5.37 -31.94 -9.37
C ALA A 228 4.98 -32.28 -7.91
N ASP A 229 5.37 -31.45 -6.95
CA ASP A 229 5.00 -31.55 -5.54
C ASP A 229 3.57 -31.03 -5.24
N GLY A 230 2.85 -30.56 -6.26
CA GLY A 230 1.53 -29.95 -6.13
C GLY A 230 1.56 -28.46 -5.78
N THR A 231 2.73 -27.85 -5.64
CA THR A 231 2.88 -26.42 -5.38
C THR A 231 2.36 -25.61 -6.57
N ARG A 232 1.49 -24.63 -6.30
CA ARG A 232 0.87 -23.79 -7.34
C ARG A 232 1.42 -22.37 -7.31
N LEU A 233 2.01 -21.97 -8.42
CA LEU A 233 2.67 -20.68 -8.56
C LEU A 233 1.67 -19.61 -8.98
N VAL A 234 1.71 -18.47 -8.30
CA VAL A 234 0.77 -17.36 -8.54
C VAL A 234 1.26 -16.53 -9.74
N PRO A 235 0.49 -16.46 -10.85
CA PRO A 235 0.93 -15.75 -12.04
C PRO A 235 0.93 -14.23 -11.86
N LEU A 236 1.94 -13.57 -12.41
CA LEU A 236 2.06 -12.12 -12.50
C LEU A 236 1.84 -11.63 -13.93
N GLY A 237 0.58 -11.38 -14.27
CA GLY A 237 0.21 -10.89 -15.59
C GLY A 237 0.00 -12.01 -16.61
N ARG A 238 -0.09 -11.61 -17.88
CA ARG A 238 -0.54 -12.46 -18.98
C ARG A 238 0.59 -13.36 -19.48
N LEU A 239 0.23 -14.56 -19.94
CA LEU A 239 1.13 -15.42 -20.71
C LEU A 239 1.59 -14.69 -21.98
N ARG A 240 2.89 -14.74 -22.26
CA ARG A 240 3.52 -14.06 -23.41
C ARG A 240 4.12 -15.07 -24.38
N ASP A 241 4.17 -14.66 -25.63
CA ASP A 241 4.63 -15.50 -26.75
C ASP A 241 6.07 -15.15 -27.14
N HIS A 242 6.57 -14.04 -26.60
CA HIS A 242 7.89 -13.50 -26.87
C HIS A 242 8.62 -13.28 -25.56
N ARG A 243 9.96 -13.30 -25.63
CA ARG A 243 10.82 -12.93 -24.52
C ARG A 243 10.47 -11.51 -24.05
N PRO A 244 10.38 -11.27 -22.74
CA PRO A 244 10.19 -9.92 -22.21
C PRO A 244 11.35 -8.96 -22.62
N ALA A 245 11.00 -7.71 -22.95
CA ALA A 245 11.93 -6.71 -23.49
C ALA A 245 12.69 -5.93 -22.40
N GLY A 246 13.96 -5.60 -22.65
CA GLY A 246 14.80 -4.78 -21.75
C GLY A 246 15.44 -5.55 -20.59
N GLU A 247 15.60 -6.88 -20.74
CA GLU A 247 15.93 -7.79 -19.65
C GLU A 247 17.21 -8.60 -19.95
N LEU A 248 18.25 -8.38 -19.13
CA LEU A 248 19.41 -9.27 -19.03
C LEU A 248 18.92 -10.56 -18.37
N LEU A 249 18.81 -11.61 -19.18
CA LEU A 249 18.67 -12.97 -18.66
C LEU A 249 20.10 -13.40 -18.32
N ASP A 250 20.32 -13.87 -17.10
CA ASP A 250 21.51 -14.70 -16.84
C ASP A 250 21.38 -15.95 -17.72
N ALA A 251 22.10 -15.93 -18.83
CA ALA A 251 22.66 -17.11 -19.44
C ALA A 251 23.84 -17.54 -18.53
N ASP A 252 23.92 -18.84 -18.28
CA ASP A 252 24.91 -19.53 -17.46
C ASP A 252 24.77 -19.43 -15.94
N GLU A 253 24.44 -20.60 -15.36
CA GLU A 253 25.31 -21.29 -14.40
C GLU A 253 25.96 -20.48 -13.28
N ALA A 254 25.32 -19.43 -12.78
CA ALA A 254 25.59 -18.96 -11.44
C ALA A 254 25.12 -20.05 -10.48
N VAL A 255 26.01 -21.01 -10.21
CA VAL A 255 25.98 -21.91 -9.05
C VAL A 255 25.57 -21.04 -7.87
N ARG A 256 24.31 -21.14 -7.46
CA ARG A 256 23.83 -20.47 -6.25
C ARG A 256 24.52 -21.20 -5.12
N PRO A 257 25.44 -20.56 -4.38
CA PRO A 257 26.14 -21.24 -3.32
C PRO A 257 25.10 -21.75 -2.33
N GLY A 258 25.07 -23.06 -2.13
CA GLY A 258 24.25 -23.64 -1.07
C GLY A 258 24.75 -23.11 0.27
N PRO A 259 23.97 -23.22 1.36
CA PRO A 259 24.45 -22.89 2.71
C PRO A 259 25.73 -23.67 3.11
N ARG A 260 26.07 -24.76 2.40
CA ARG A 260 27.34 -25.48 2.53
C ARG A 260 28.52 -24.86 1.77
N ASP A 261 28.28 -24.07 0.73
CA ASP A 261 29.33 -23.45 -0.10
C ASP A 261 29.81 -22.10 0.45
N TYR A 262 29.16 -21.56 1.50
CA TYR A 262 29.65 -20.38 2.23
C TYR A 262 31.00 -20.60 2.93
N PHE A 263 31.44 -21.86 3.07
CA PHE A 263 32.70 -22.19 3.74
C PHE A 263 33.87 -22.51 2.78
N VAL A 264 33.61 -22.56 1.47
CA VAL A 264 34.66 -22.79 0.45
C VAL A 264 34.44 -21.82 -0.71
N LEU A 265 34.91 -20.59 -0.54
CA LEU A 265 35.01 -19.64 -1.66
C LEU A 265 36.20 -20.09 -2.55
N PRO A 266 36.00 -20.43 -3.83
CA PRO A 266 37.10 -20.70 -4.73
C PRO A 266 38.00 -19.47 -4.83
N ALA A 267 39.31 -19.67 -4.84
CA ALA A 267 40.30 -18.60 -4.92
C ALA A 267 40.03 -17.73 -6.16
N GLY A 268 39.73 -16.45 -5.96
CA GLY A 268 39.39 -15.49 -7.02
C GLY A 268 37.92 -15.11 -7.13
N ALA A 269 37.00 -15.76 -6.40
CA ALA A 269 35.61 -15.33 -6.33
C ALA A 269 35.50 -14.00 -5.55
N VAL A 270 35.09 -12.92 -6.22
CA VAL A 270 34.76 -11.65 -5.53
C VAL A 270 33.44 -11.85 -4.79
N PRO A 271 33.42 -11.83 -3.45
CA PRO A 271 32.17 -11.97 -2.71
C PRO A 271 31.26 -10.79 -3.05
N ARG A 272 30.14 -11.05 -3.73
CA ARG A 272 29.08 -10.05 -3.86
C ARG A 272 28.44 -9.91 -2.48
N PRO A 273 28.42 -8.71 -1.88
CA PRO A 273 27.79 -8.52 -0.58
C PRO A 273 26.31 -8.87 -0.69
N ALA A 274 25.86 -9.81 0.15
CA ALA A 274 24.45 -10.16 0.33
C ALA A 274 23.68 -8.88 0.67
N ARG A 275 22.93 -8.35 -0.31
CA ARG A 275 22.13 -7.15 -0.10
C ARG A 275 20.87 -7.60 0.62
N PRO A 276 20.51 -7.00 1.77
CA PRO A 276 19.34 -7.44 2.50
C PRO A 276 18.10 -7.29 1.61
N GLY A 277 17.47 -8.42 1.25
CA GLY A 277 16.34 -8.47 0.31
C GLY A 277 15.10 -7.66 0.71
N TRP A 278 15.06 -7.14 1.95
CA TRP A 278 14.02 -6.22 2.44
C TRP A 278 14.29 -4.75 2.09
N ARG A 279 15.53 -4.35 1.77
CA ARG A 279 15.89 -2.94 1.51
C ARG A 279 15.06 -2.31 0.38
N PRO A 280 14.83 -2.96 -0.78
CA PRO A 280 14.03 -2.34 -1.84
C PRO A 280 12.58 -2.08 -1.42
N GLY A 281 11.99 -3.00 -0.65
CA GLY A 281 10.64 -2.83 -0.11
C GLY A 281 10.58 -1.69 0.90
N ALA A 282 11.55 -1.63 1.82
CA ALA A 282 11.65 -0.55 2.80
C ALA A 282 11.86 0.83 2.14
N LEU A 283 12.70 0.91 1.11
CA LEU A 283 12.90 2.14 0.34
C LEU A 283 11.63 2.54 -0.39
N THR A 284 10.90 1.59 -0.99
CA THR A 284 9.64 1.89 -1.69
C THR A 284 8.58 2.39 -0.72
N ALA A 285 8.49 1.78 0.48
CA ALA A 285 7.63 2.27 1.55
C ALA A 285 8.05 3.68 1.99
N ALA A 286 9.34 3.93 2.20
CA ALA A 286 9.86 5.25 2.61
C ALA A 286 9.58 6.34 1.56
N TYR A 287 9.76 6.04 0.26
CA TYR A 287 9.37 6.95 -0.81
C TYR A 287 7.87 7.22 -0.82
N GLY A 288 7.05 6.18 -0.63
CA GLY A 288 5.60 6.32 -0.48
C GLY A 288 5.23 7.22 0.70
N THR A 289 5.85 7.01 1.86
CA THR A 289 5.66 7.83 3.06
C THR A 289 6.06 9.28 2.81
N GLY A 290 7.23 9.53 2.22
CA GLY A 290 7.67 10.89 1.87
C GLY A 290 6.73 11.59 0.89
N ALA A 291 6.30 10.90 -0.16
CA ALA A 291 5.30 11.41 -1.09
C ALA A 291 3.96 11.70 -0.40
N GLY A 292 3.57 10.89 0.58
CA GLY A 292 2.36 11.12 1.37
C GLY A 292 2.45 12.35 2.26
N ILE A 293 3.60 12.59 2.90
CA ILE A 293 3.83 13.82 3.66
C ILE A 293 3.68 15.04 2.73
N VAL A 294 4.35 15.02 1.57
CA VAL A 294 4.26 16.12 0.59
C VAL A 294 2.81 16.32 0.12
N LEU A 295 2.09 15.24 -0.17
CA LEU A 295 0.70 15.32 -0.62
C LEU A 295 -0.23 15.86 0.48
N ALA A 296 0.01 15.54 1.76
CA ALA A 296 -0.75 16.09 2.87
C ALA A 296 -0.61 17.61 2.97
N PHE A 297 0.61 18.16 2.81
CA PHE A 297 0.82 19.61 2.77
C PHE A 297 0.15 20.27 1.55
N LEU A 298 0.11 19.59 0.41
CA LEU A 298 -0.50 20.14 -0.82
C LEU A 298 -2.03 20.06 -0.85
N MET A 299 -2.64 19.06 -0.22
CA MET A 299 -4.07 18.74 -0.36
C MET A 299 -4.89 18.96 0.91
N ALA A 300 -4.25 19.00 2.07
CA ALA A 300 -4.92 18.99 3.38
C ALA A 300 -4.11 19.80 4.41
N GLU A 301 -3.46 20.86 3.91
CA GLU A 301 -2.79 21.92 4.68
C GLU A 301 -1.73 21.43 5.69
N GLY A 302 -1.29 20.17 5.58
CA GLY A 302 -0.27 19.62 6.45
C GLY A 302 -0.70 19.41 7.90
N THR A 303 -2.01 19.38 8.20
CA THR A 303 -2.48 19.05 9.55
C THR A 303 -1.84 17.74 10.05
N PRO A 304 -1.51 17.59 11.34
CA PRO A 304 -0.85 16.38 11.84
C PRO A 304 -1.59 15.09 11.47
N THR A 305 -2.93 15.16 11.47
CA THR A 305 -3.84 14.09 11.07
C THR A 305 -3.73 13.76 9.59
N SER A 306 -3.73 14.78 8.71
CA SER A 306 -3.58 14.55 7.27
C SER A 306 -2.19 13.99 6.96
N VAL A 307 -1.13 14.52 7.55
CA VAL A 307 0.25 14.04 7.37
C VAL A 307 0.37 12.56 7.73
N VAL A 308 -0.12 12.16 8.91
CA VAL A 308 -0.08 10.75 9.32
C VAL A 308 -0.93 9.87 8.39
N GLY A 309 -2.14 10.31 8.06
CA GLY A 309 -3.06 9.57 7.19
C GLY A 309 -2.48 9.31 5.80
N PHE A 310 -2.02 10.36 5.11
CA PHE A 310 -1.42 10.25 3.78
C PHE A 310 -0.10 9.50 3.78
N ALA A 311 0.77 9.73 4.78
CA ALA A 311 2.05 9.04 4.90
C ALA A 311 1.87 7.52 5.08
N LEU A 312 0.93 7.11 5.93
CA LEU A 312 0.56 5.70 6.10
C LEU A 312 -0.07 5.15 4.82
N ALA A 313 -1.03 5.85 4.22
CA ALA A 313 -1.72 5.38 3.02
C ALA A 313 -0.76 5.16 1.85
N LEU A 314 0.09 6.15 1.52
CA LEU A 314 1.02 6.05 0.39
C LEU A 314 2.22 5.15 0.68
N GLY A 315 2.69 5.07 1.92
CA GLY A 315 3.68 4.07 2.34
C GLY A 315 3.14 2.64 2.15
N THR A 316 1.90 2.39 2.61
CA THR A 316 1.21 1.09 2.45
C THR A 316 0.96 0.76 0.99
N LEU A 317 0.46 1.73 0.21
CA LEU A 317 0.17 1.54 -1.21
C LEU A 317 1.45 1.21 -1.97
N SER A 318 2.52 1.96 -1.73
CA SER A 318 3.82 1.75 -2.37
C SER A 318 4.41 0.38 -2.00
N ALA A 319 4.39 0.02 -0.71
CA ALA A 319 4.82 -1.30 -0.25
C ALA A 319 3.97 -2.42 -0.86
N SER A 320 2.65 -2.21 -0.99
CA SER A 320 1.72 -3.16 -1.60
C SER A 320 1.97 -3.32 -3.10
N VAL A 321 2.21 -2.22 -3.82
CA VAL A 321 2.58 -2.23 -5.25
C VAL A 321 3.91 -2.94 -5.45
N TRP A 322 4.88 -2.68 -4.58
CA TRP A 322 6.16 -3.40 -4.57
C TRP A 322 5.96 -4.90 -4.33
N ALA A 323 5.20 -5.29 -3.30
CA ALA A 323 4.89 -6.68 -3.01
C ALA A 323 4.12 -7.35 -4.17
N LEU A 324 3.20 -6.63 -4.80
CA LEU A 324 2.45 -7.07 -5.99
C LEU A 324 3.35 -7.24 -7.23
N SER A 325 4.49 -6.57 -7.27
CA SER A 325 5.50 -6.79 -8.31
C SER A 325 6.32 -8.08 -8.08
N ALA A 326 6.17 -8.73 -6.92
CA ALA A 326 6.92 -9.91 -6.45
C ALA A 326 8.41 -9.91 -6.82
N PRO A 327 9.18 -8.96 -6.28
CA PRO A 327 10.62 -9.02 -6.38
C PRO A 327 11.13 -10.26 -5.65
N GLN A 328 12.11 -10.93 -6.24
CA GLN A 328 12.78 -12.06 -5.61
C GLN A 328 13.57 -11.54 -4.39
N PRO A 329 13.44 -12.18 -3.22
CA PRO A 329 14.30 -11.85 -2.09
C PRO A 329 15.74 -12.18 -2.47
N GLN A 330 16.60 -11.15 -2.47
CA GLN A 330 18.04 -11.33 -2.69
C GLN A 330 18.66 -12.07 -1.48
N PRO A 331 19.51 -13.08 -1.71
CA PRO A 331 20.20 -13.82 -0.65
C PRO A 331 21.17 -12.94 0.14
#